data_AF-A0A6N7ARX1-F1
#
_entry.id   AF-A0A6N7ARX1-F1
#
_cell.length_a   1.000
_cell.length_b   1.000
_cell.length_c   1.000
_cell.angle_alpha   90.00
_cell.angle_beta   90.00
_cell.angle_gamma   90.00
#
_symmetry.space_group_name_H-M   'P 1'
#
loop_
_entity.id
_entity.type
_entity.pdbx_description
1 polymer ?
#
loop_
_entity_poly.entity_id
_entity_poly.type
_entity_poly.pdbx_seq_one_letter_code
_entity_poly.pdbx_strand_id
1 'polypeptide(L)' 'MLKKSLKKTNPYLKDPSLSKALLYQSVSSSTAVEGVITKYPKLSKSMEKKLKEVISVNESSASYESQK' A
#
# COMPACT_ATOMS: atom_id res chain seq x y z
N MET A 1 -3.61 13.34 24.19
CA MET A 1 -2.72 12.46 23.40
C MET A 1 -2.11 13.25 22.25
N LEU A 2 -0.78 13.26 22.12
CA LEU A 2 -0.12 13.84 20.94
C LEU A 2 -0.32 12.90 19.75
N LYS A 3 -1.02 13.35 18.71
CA LYS A 3 -1.20 12.56 17.49
C LYS A 3 0.15 12.45 16.77
N LYS A 4 0.54 11.21 16.41
CA LYS A 4 1.76 10.96 15.62
C LYS A 4 1.50 11.34 14.16
N SER A 5 2.52 11.82 13.46
CA SER A 5 2.43 12.14 12.04
C SER A 5 2.15 10.89 11.22
N LEU A 6 1.24 10.99 10.24
CA LEU A 6 0.91 9.90 9.31
C LEU A 6 2.14 9.39 8.55
N LYS A 7 3.10 10.26 8.24
CA LYS A 7 4.36 9.86 7.59
C LYS A 7 5.20 8.92 8.45
N LYS A 8 5.05 8.98 9.78
CA LYS A 8 5.77 8.12 10.72
C LYS A 8 5.04 6.81 10.95
N THR A 9 3.71 6.82 10.95
CA THR A 9 2.89 5.66 11.33
C THR A 9 2.46 4.80 10.15
N ASN A 10 2.20 5.41 8.99
CA ASN A 10 1.74 4.68 7.81
C ASN A 10 2.95 4.17 6.99
N PRO A 11 3.17 2.85 6.90
CA PRO A 11 4.32 2.30 6.21
C PRO A 11 4.25 2.51 4.68
N TYR A 12 3.04 2.68 4.13
CA TYR A 12 2.82 2.97 2.71
C TYR A 12 3.19 4.42 2.32
N LEU A 13 3.31 5.33 3.30
CA LEU A 13 3.69 6.73 3.07
C LEU A 13 5.20 6.99 3.24
N LYS A 14 5.98 5.95 3.57
CA LYS A 14 7.44 6.06 3.75
C LYS A 14 8.21 6.12 2.43
N ASP A 15 7.72 5.43 1.39
CA ASP A 15 8.33 5.40 0.06
C ASP A 15 7.35 5.99 -0.99
N PRO A 16 7.58 7.23 -1.44
CA PRO A 16 6.72 7.88 -2.44
C PRO A 16 6.62 7.11 -3.76
N SER A 17 7.67 6.38 -4.16
CA SER A 17 7.70 5.62 -5.41
C SER A 17 6.78 4.39 -5.34
N LEU A 18 6.81 3.69 -4.20
CA LEU A 18 5.92 2.57 -3.91
C LEU A 18 4.46 3.05 -3.81
N SER A 19 4.22 4.16 -3.11
CA SER A 19 2.89 4.76 -2.97
C SER A 19 2.26 5.07 -4.33
N LYS A 20 3.02 5.72 -5.23
CA LYS A 20 2.56 6.05 -6.58
C LYS A 20 2.22 4.80 -7.41
N ALA A 21 3.04 3.75 -7.30
CA ALA A 21 2.81 2.51 -8.02
C ALA A 21 1.57 1.75 -7.51
N LEU A 22 1.35 1.74 -6.20
CA LEU A 22 0.15 1.16 -5.59
C LEU A 22 -1.11 1.90 -6.02
N LEU A 23 -1.07 3.25 -6.05
CA LEU A 23 -2.19 4.05 -6.55
C LEU A 23 -2.53 3.69 -8.01
N TYR A 24 -1.53 3.57 -8.88
CA TYR A 24 -1.79 3.16 -10.27
C TYR A 24 -2.34 1.74 -10.39
N GLN A 25 -1.87 0.81 -9.55
CA GLN A 25 -2.43 -0.54 -9.51
C GLN A 25 -3.89 -0.53 -9.05
N SER A 26 -4.21 0.21 -7.98
CA SER A 26 -5.58 0.33 -7.44
C SER A 26 -6.53 0.98 -8.44
N VAL A 27 -6.08 2.04 -9.11
CA VAL A 27 -6.85 2.67 -10.19
C VAL A 27 -7.10 1.66 -11.31
N SER A 28 -6.06 0.94 -11.76
CA SER A 28 -6.21 -0.09 -12.80
C SER A 28 -7.18 -1.20 -12.40
N SER A 29 -7.21 -1.62 -11.14
CA SER A 29 -8.15 -2.64 -10.67
C SER A 29 -9.58 -2.11 -10.56
N SER A 30 -9.75 -0.81 -10.30
CA SER A 30 -11.05 -0.17 -10.18
C SER A 30 -11.64 0.20 -11.54
N THR A 31 -10.83 0.69 -12.48
CA THR A 31 -11.26 1.07 -13.85
C THR A 31 -11.57 -0.14 -14.73
N ALA A 32 -11.10 -1.33 -14.36
CA ALA A 32 -11.49 -2.58 -15.02
C ALA A 32 -12.99 -2.88 -14.92
N VAL A 33 -13.72 -2.26 -13.98
CA VAL A 33 -15.19 -2.37 -13.85
C VAL A 33 -15.91 -1.52 -14.91
N GLU A 34 -15.31 -0.44 -15.40
CA GLU A 34 -15.93 0.50 -16.36
C GLU A 34 -15.47 0.28 -17.82
N GLY A 35 -14.69 -0.78 -18.08
CA GLY A 35 -14.27 -1.14 -19.46
C GLY A 35 -13.23 -0.19 -20.08
N VAL A 36 -12.71 0.78 -19.34
CA VAL A 36 -11.66 1.70 -19.82
C VAL A 36 -10.31 0.99 -19.73
N ILE A 37 -9.77 0.55 -20.87
CA ILE A 37 -8.43 -0.05 -20.97
C ILE A 37 -7.38 1.03 -20.72
N THR A 38 -7.05 1.26 -19.47
CA THR A 38 -5.93 2.11 -19.07
C THR A 38 -4.64 1.29 -19.07
N LYS A 39 -3.64 1.71 -19.85
CA LYS A 39 -2.29 1.12 -19.83
C LYS A 39 -1.54 1.55 -18.58
N TYR A 40 -1.89 0.99 -17.43
CA TYR A 40 -1.08 1.16 -16.22
C TYR A 40 0.01 0.08 -16.16
N PRO A 41 1.27 0.45 -15.90
CA PRO A 41 2.34 -0.53 -15.75
C PRO A 41 2.09 -1.38 -14.50
N LYS A 42 2.23 -2.70 -14.64
CA LYS A 42 2.24 -3.62 -13.50
C LYS A 42 3.41 -3.31 -12.56
N LEU A 43 3.24 -3.61 -11.28
CA LEU A 43 4.34 -3.52 -10.32
C LEU A 43 5.54 -4.36 -10.78
N SER A 44 6.74 -3.84 -10.54
CA SER A 44 7.96 -4.62 -10.77
C SER A 44 8.13 -5.66 -9.66
N LYS A 45 8.82 -6.77 -9.96
CA LYS A 45 9.12 -7.83 -8.97
C LYS A 45 9.82 -7.31 -7.72
N SER A 46 10.63 -6.26 -7.83
CA SER A 46 11.30 -5.63 -6.69
C SER A 46 10.34 -4.83 -5.81
N MET A 47 9.40 -4.09 -6.40
CA MET A 47 8.36 -3.39 -5.65
C MET A 47 7.35 -4.34 -5.03
N GLU A 48 7.03 -5.46 -5.68
CA GLU A 48 6.20 -6.52 -5.07
C GLU A 48 6.85 -7.11 -3.81
N LYS A 49 8.17 -7.33 -3.83
CA LYS A 49 8.92 -7.78 -2.65
C LYS A 49 8.87 -6.74 -1.51
N LYS A 50 9.11 -5.46 -1.83
CA LYS A 50 8.98 -4.36 -0.85
C LYS A 50 7.58 -4.26 -0.26
N LEU A 51 6.53 -4.45 -1.09
CA LEU A 51 5.15 -4.47 -0.62
C LEU A 51 4.90 -5.62 0.36
N LYS A 52 5.37 -6.83 0.05
CA LYS A 52 5.24 -7.99 0.94
C LYS A 52 5.93 -7.75 2.29
N GLU A 53 7.10 -7.14 2.27
CA GLU A 53 7.83 -6.76 3.49
C GLU A 53 7.02 -5.75 4.31
N VAL A 54 6.50 -4.70 3.68
CA VAL A 54 5.64 -3.70 4.35
C VAL A 54 4.38 -4.33 4.95
N ILE A 55 3.72 -5.25 4.24
CA ILE A 55 2.53 -5.96 4.72
C ILE A 55 2.89 -6.86 5.90
N SER A 56 3.97 -7.64 5.81
CA SER A 56 4.42 -8.54 6.87
C SER A 56 4.79 -7.79 8.16
N VAL A 57 5.45 -6.64 8.03
CA VAL A 57 5.74 -5.75 9.17
C VAL A 57 4.45 -5.20 9.78
N ASN A 58 3.43 -4.94 8.97
CA ASN A 58 2.14 -4.44 9.47
C ASN A 58 1.29 -5.55 10.12
N GLU A 59 1.22 -6.76 9.54
CA GLU A 59 0.48 -7.90 10.11
C GLU A 59 1.00 -8.30 11.49
N SER A 60 2.31 -8.30 11.69
CA SER A 60 2.91 -8.54 13.01
C SER A 60 2.59 -7.43 14.03
N SER A 61 2.34 -6.20 13.56
CA SER A 61 1.92 -5.07 14.42
C SER A 61 0.41 -4.95 14.63
N ALA A 62 -0.39 -5.62 13.78
CA ALA A 62 -1.85 -5.59 13.83
C ALA A 62 -2.46 -6.59 14.83
N SER A 63 -1.63 -7.34 15.59
CA SER A 63 -2.08 -8.24 16.66
C SER A 63 -2.59 -7.51 17.92
N TYR A 64 -2.81 -6.19 17.86
CA TYR A 64 -3.30 -5.39 18.96
C TYR A 64 -4.65 -4.78 18.61
N GLU A 65 -5.72 -5.52 18.91
CA GLU A 65 -6.98 -5.07 19.56
C GLU A 65 -8.03 -6.18 19.45
N SER A 66 -7.78 -7.30 20.11
CA SER A 66 -8.82 -8.29 20.45
C SER A 66 -8.71 -8.66 21.92
N GLN A 67 -8.57 -7.65 22.78
CA GLN A 67 -8.82 -7.75 24.22
C GLN A 67 -9.24 -6.36 24.74
N LYS A 68 -10.49 -5.97 24.51
CA LYS A 68 -11.30 -5.27 25.53
C LYS A 68 -12.78 -5.27 25.19
#